data_AF-A0A914NJB6-F1
#
_entry.id   AF-A0A914NJB6-F1
#
_cell.length_a   1.000
_cell.length_b   1.000
_cell.length_c   1.000
_cell.angle_alpha   90.00
_cell.angle_beta   90.00
_cell.angle_gamma   90.00
#
_symmetry.space_group_name_H-M   'P 1'
#
loop_
_entity.id
_entity.type
_entity.pdbx_description
1 polymer ?
#
loop_
_entity_poly.entity_id
_entity_poly.type
_entity_poly.pdbx_seq_one_letter_code
_entity_poly.pdbx_strand_id
1 'polypeptide(L)'
;MNLPNVVEHHTFYRVYAQRWIVLTAVCLLALSNATQWIAFAPLHNAVQDFYCINFINNNSRGELEENGSSGCDVETWISQIFQIVGVLTGLFGMYITDRYGIRVSCHLGAALNLCGAIIRFISSLPLLEESARLPFLYFGQIIAAMSQPFFLCLSPKVAEYWFGEDQRALANSLSFIANPFGVFLGSITPLTFGFLFGQKSSSNNSQQTELLILYVNLLLMILSAFTMIFCLLVTRQKPPTPPSASSDCDKPEFSNGLFLLFNSRTFLIQTLTFGMAFALQWSIFFTASKQLVVLGFDNNKISSGDLLAFSAFAGTLSTIFGGWIVDRTKKFNEFIKCSYIGIAITATSLNFLLRNPLIFDRIFVLIALFIFFTILGIFTIPVFPISLELGVESTFPVAEASSSGILVIAGQLQLFLLTFTMHSLESVEWIYVAIDFWTLSAVLGAIFAFLLLRPRYNRLEYERNVKIQIN
;
A
#
# COMPACT_ATOMS: atom_id res chain seq x y z
N MET A 1 19.87 22.40 -4.31
CA MET A 1 19.46 22.92 -5.63
C MET A 1 19.26 24.42 -5.48
N ASN A 2 19.58 25.21 -6.51
CA ASN A 2 19.27 26.64 -6.52
C ASN A 2 17.77 26.81 -6.78
N LEU A 3 17.12 27.71 -6.05
CA LEU A 3 15.69 28.00 -6.22
C LEU A 3 15.45 28.74 -7.54
N PRO A 4 14.35 28.46 -8.26
CA PRO A 4 13.98 29.18 -9.48
C PRO A 4 13.63 30.65 -9.16
N ASN A 5 13.75 31.54 -10.17
CA ASN A 5 13.35 32.94 -10.05
C ASN A 5 11.82 33.08 -10.06
N VAL A 6 11.29 34.00 -9.26
CA VAL A 6 9.85 34.29 -9.16
C VAL A 6 9.39 34.99 -10.44
N VAL A 7 8.49 34.37 -11.20
CA VAL A 7 7.90 34.97 -12.41
C VAL A 7 6.65 35.73 -12.02
N GLU A 8 6.67 37.06 -12.12
CA GLU A 8 5.49 37.91 -11.93
C GLU A 8 4.57 37.85 -13.16
N HIS A 9 3.57 36.98 -13.10
CA HIS A 9 2.38 37.11 -13.94
C HIS A 9 1.15 37.28 -13.06
N HIS A 10 0.34 38.30 -13.35
CA HIS A 10 -0.97 38.53 -12.75
C HIS A 10 -1.97 37.46 -13.23
N THR A 11 -1.78 36.20 -12.82
CA THR A 11 -2.72 35.11 -13.08
C THR A 11 -3.72 34.98 -11.93
N PHE A 12 -5.00 35.22 -12.22
CA PHE A 12 -6.07 34.95 -11.27
C PHE A 12 -6.21 33.44 -11.05
N TYR A 13 -5.87 32.97 -9.84
CA TYR A 13 -6.04 31.58 -9.44
C TYR A 13 -7.52 31.28 -9.19
N ARG A 14 -8.08 30.28 -9.89
CA ARG A 14 -9.48 29.86 -9.73
C ARG A 14 -9.57 28.36 -9.53
N VAL A 15 -10.41 27.96 -8.59
CA VAL A 15 -10.64 26.55 -8.27
C VAL A 15 -12.01 26.07 -8.77
N TYR A 16 -12.08 24.85 -9.28
CA TYR A 16 -13.27 24.29 -9.95
C TYR A 16 -13.88 23.13 -9.16
N ALA A 17 -15.22 22.99 -9.19
CA ALA A 17 -15.93 21.90 -8.50
C ALA A 17 -15.56 20.49 -9.02
N GLN A 18 -15.12 20.39 -10.28
CA GLN A 18 -14.68 19.14 -10.91
C GLN A 18 -13.49 18.47 -10.16
N ARG A 19 -12.73 19.22 -9.35
CA ARG A 19 -11.63 18.68 -8.53
C ARG A 19 -12.06 17.55 -7.59
N TRP A 20 -13.28 17.60 -7.05
CA TRP A 20 -13.79 16.59 -6.15
C TRP A 20 -14.12 15.30 -6.88
N ILE A 21 -14.57 15.38 -8.13
CA ILE A 21 -14.77 14.20 -8.98
C ILE A 21 -13.42 13.55 -9.28
N VAL A 22 -12.40 14.34 -9.62
CA VAL A 22 -11.05 13.83 -9.88
C VAL A 22 -10.47 13.17 -8.63
N LEU A 23 -10.57 13.84 -7.48
CA LEU A 23 -10.09 13.30 -6.20
C LEU A 23 -10.79 11.98 -5.85
N THR A 24 -12.12 11.95 -5.90
CA THR A 24 -12.89 10.73 -5.61
C THR A 24 -12.55 9.59 -6.57
N ALA A 25 -12.28 9.88 -7.85
CA ALA A 25 -11.87 8.86 -8.82
C ALA A 25 -10.52 8.24 -8.44
N VAL A 26 -9.54 9.05 -8.05
CA VAL A 26 -8.23 8.56 -7.60
C VAL A 26 -8.35 7.80 -6.28
N CYS A 27 -9.16 8.27 -5.34
CA CYS A 27 -9.44 7.54 -4.10
C CYS A 27 -10.09 6.18 -4.36
N LEU A 28 -11.11 6.11 -5.22
CA LEU A 28 -11.77 4.85 -5.57
C LEU A 28 -10.82 3.89 -6.28
N LEU A 29 -9.92 4.41 -7.13
CA LEU A 29 -8.89 3.59 -7.78
C LEU A 29 -7.90 3.02 -6.78
N ALA A 30 -7.38 3.84 -5.87
CA ALA A 30 -6.47 3.40 -4.81
C ALA A 30 -7.15 2.37 -3.88
N LEU A 31 -8.39 2.62 -3.51
CA LEU A 31 -9.19 1.76 -2.64
C LEU A 31 -9.46 0.42 -3.32
N SER A 32 -10.00 0.41 -4.54
CA SER A 32 -10.36 -0.83 -5.25
C SER A 32 -9.16 -1.73 -5.51
N ASN A 33 -8.03 -1.15 -5.93
CA ASN A 33 -6.80 -1.91 -6.17
C ASN A 33 -6.21 -2.47 -4.85
N ALA A 34 -6.23 -1.68 -3.76
CA ALA A 34 -5.78 -2.16 -2.45
C ALA A 34 -6.66 -3.27 -1.89
N THR A 35 -7.99 -3.18 -2.06
CA THR A 35 -8.93 -4.26 -1.72
C THR A 35 -8.58 -5.54 -2.48
N GLN A 36 -8.31 -5.43 -3.79
CA GLN A 36 -7.94 -6.58 -4.62
C GLN A 36 -6.62 -7.22 -4.21
N TRP A 37 -5.62 -6.41 -3.88
CA TRP A 37 -4.32 -6.88 -3.44
C TRP A 37 -4.43 -7.79 -2.22
N ILE A 38 -5.26 -7.41 -1.23
CA ILE A 38 -5.26 -8.06 0.08
C ILE A 38 -6.41 -9.02 0.34
N ALA A 39 -7.46 -9.05 -0.49
CA ALA A 39 -8.69 -9.81 -0.22
C ALA A 39 -8.50 -11.32 0.02
N PHE A 40 -7.37 -11.88 -0.37
CA PHE A 40 -7.03 -13.29 -0.13
C PHE A 40 -6.19 -13.54 1.12
N ALA A 41 -5.62 -12.52 1.75
CA ALA A 41 -4.87 -12.65 2.99
C ALA A 41 -5.68 -13.32 4.13
N PRO A 42 -6.99 -13.05 4.30
CA PRO A 42 -7.77 -13.72 5.35
C PRO A 42 -8.09 -15.19 5.02
N LEU A 43 -7.86 -15.61 3.76
CA LEU A 43 -8.36 -16.85 3.16
C LEU A 43 -7.24 -17.83 2.82
N HIS A 44 -6.11 -17.78 3.53
CA HIS A 44 -4.93 -18.61 3.27
C HIS A 44 -5.26 -20.06 2.90
N ASN A 45 -5.90 -20.80 3.81
CA ASN A 45 -6.25 -22.21 3.62
C ASN A 45 -7.22 -22.42 2.45
N ALA A 46 -8.29 -21.61 2.38
CA ALA A 46 -9.32 -21.73 1.36
C ALA A 46 -8.77 -21.49 -0.06
N VAL A 47 -7.93 -20.46 -0.23
CA VAL A 47 -7.30 -20.11 -1.50
C VAL A 47 -6.28 -21.18 -1.90
N GLN A 48 -5.50 -21.69 -0.95
CA GLN A 48 -4.55 -22.77 -1.21
C GLN A 48 -5.27 -24.05 -1.65
N ASP A 49 -6.31 -24.47 -0.93
CA ASP A 49 -7.11 -25.66 -1.26
C ASP A 49 -7.75 -25.57 -2.64
N PHE A 50 -8.20 -24.38 -3.06
CA PHE A 50 -8.87 -24.20 -4.35
C PHE A 50 -7.93 -24.12 -5.55
N TYR A 51 -6.78 -23.44 -5.40
CA TYR A 51 -5.87 -23.20 -6.52
C TYR A 51 -4.71 -24.19 -6.62
N CYS A 52 -4.38 -24.93 -5.55
CA CYS A 52 -3.28 -25.88 -5.52
C CYS A 52 -3.70 -27.34 -5.73
N ILE A 53 -4.95 -27.62 -6.14
CA ILE A 53 -5.50 -28.98 -6.29
C ILE A 53 -4.58 -29.90 -7.10
N ASN A 54 -4.01 -29.42 -8.22
CA ASN A 54 -3.12 -30.23 -9.07
C ASN A 54 -1.81 -30.62 -8.38
N PHE A 55 -1.25 -29.72 -7.56
CA PHE A 55 -0.02 -30.01 -6.80
C PHE A 55 -0.29 -31.05 -5.70
N ILE A 56 -1.44 -30.95 -5.03
CA ILE A 56 -1.89 -31.91 -4.03
C ILE A 56 -2.11 -33.30 -4.66
N ASN A 57 -2.78 -33.35 -5.82
CA ASN A 57 -3.07 -34.60 -6.52
C ASN A 57 -1.81 -35.28 -7.09
N ASN A 58 -0.81 -34.50 -7.52
CA ASN A 58 0.45 -35.04 -8.05
C ASN A 58 1.36 -35.59 -6.94
N ASN A 59 1.46 -34.91 -5.79
CA ASN A 59 2.25 -35.40 -4.65
C ASN A 59 1.68 -36.70 -4.05
N SER A 60 0.36 -36.89 -4.18
CA SER A 60 -0.32 -38.14 -3.80
C SER A 60 0.07 -39.35 -4.67
N ARG A 61 0.76 -39.14 -5.80
CA ARG A 61 1.14 -40.18 -6.77
C ARG A 61 2.59 -40.68 -6.67
N GLY A 62 3.37 -40.24 -5.69
CA GLY A 62 4.64 -40.90 -5.32
C GLY A 62 5.93 -40.16 -5.65
N GLU A 63 5.96 -38.83 -5.50
CA GLU A 63 7.23 -38.11 -5.35
C GLU A 63 7.24 -37.46 -3.96
N LEU A 64 7.91 -38.13 -3.03
CA LEU A 64 8.27 -37.57 -1.73
C LEU A 64 9.28 -36.44 -1.98
N GLU A 65 8.80 -35.20 -2.07
CA GLU A 65 9.66 -34.06 -1.74
C GLU A 65 9.97 -34.15 -0.23
N GLU A 66 11.23 -34.46 0.10
CA GLU A 66 11.77 -34.59 1.47
C GLU A 66 11.71 -33.30 2.30
N ASN A 67 11.18 -32.21 1.75
CA ASN A 67 10.91 -30.98 2.47
C ASN A 67 9.40 -30.77 2.49
N GLY A 68 8.75 -30.99 3.64
CA GLY A 68 7.29 -30.97 3.84
C GLY A 68 6.55 -29.63 3.58
N SER A 69 7.00 -28.82 2.63
CA SER A 69 6.27 -27.69 2.08
C SER A 69 5.64 -28.10 0.76
N SER A 70 4.30 -28.14 0.68
CA SER A 70 3.62 -28.07 -0.61
C SER A 70 4.16 -26.86 -1.36
N GLY A 71 4.85 -27.04 -2.50
CA GLY A 71 5.49 -25.95 -3.26
C GLY A 71 4.55 -24.85 -3.79
N CYS A 72 3.26 -24.90 -3.45
CA CYS A 72 2.22 -23.97 -3.87
C CYS A 72 1.78 -23.08 -2.69
N ASP A 73 2.39 -21.90 -2.58
CA ASP A 73 1.97 -20.82 -1.68
C ASP A 73 1.35 -19.66 -2.48
N VAL A 74 0.03 -19.73 -2.66
CA VAL A 74 -0.70 -18.79 -3.51
C VAL A 74 -0.72 -17.38 -2.93
N GLU A 75 -0.88 -17.24 -1.63
CA GLU A 75 -0.98 -15.95 -0.95
C GLU A 75 0.33 -15.16 -1.07
N THR A 76 1.46 -15.82 -0.76
CA THR A 76 2.78 -15.20 -0.87
C THR A 76 3.03 -14.73 -2.29
N TRP A 77 2.84 -15.59 -3.30
CA TRP A 77 3.10 -15.24 -4.69
C TRP A 77 2.19 -14.13 -5.23
N ILE A 78 0.91 -14.13 -4.88
CA ILE A 78 -0.03 -13.06 -5.25
C ILE A 78 0.45 -11.69 -4.76
N SER A 79 0.98 -11.64 -3.54
CA SER A 79 1.52 -10.39 -2.99
C SER A 79 2.88 -10.01 -3.59
N GLN A 80 3.79 -10.99 -3.75
CA GLN A 80 5.10 -10.77 -4.38
C GLN A 80 4.94 -10.25 -5.82
N ILE A 81 3.97 -10.78 -6.58
CA ILE A 81 3.63 -10.29 -7.92
C ILE A 81 3.25 -8.81 -7.87
N PHE A 82 2.42 -8.39 -6.91
CA PHE A 82 2.04 -6.98 -6.76
C PHE A 82 3.26 -6.08 -6.54
N GLN A 83 4.17 -6.52 -5.69
CA GLN A 83 5.36 -5.75 -5.33
C GLN A 83 6.35 -5.66 -6.51
N ILE A 84 6.68 -6.78 -7.15
CA ILE A 84 7.59 -6.82 -8.31
C ILE A 84 7.02 -6.01 -9.47
N VAL A 85 5.76 -6.24 -9.83
CA VAL A 85 5.13 -5.53 -10.95
C VAL A 85 5.01 -4.04 -10.62
N GLY A 86 4.71 -3.68 -9.37
CA GLY A 86 4.73 -2.29 -8.89
C GLY A 86 6.08 -1.60 -9.09
N VAL A 87 7.19 -2.28 -8.78
CA VAL A 87 8.55 -1.77 -9.04
C VAL A 87 8.80 -1.59 -10.54
N LEU A 88 8.52 -2.62 -11.34
CA LEU A 88 8.80 -2.62 -12.78
C LEU A 88 7.97 -1.57 -13.54
N THR A 89 6.68 -1.46 -13.20
CA THR A 89 5.75 -0.54 -13.87
C THR A 89 5.77 0.85 -13.28
N GLY A 90 6.33 1.04 -12.08
CA GLY A 90 6.37 2.33 -11.39
C GLY A 90 7.01 3.46 -12.21
N LEU A 91 8.19 3.21 -12.80
CA LEU A 91 8.88 4.19 -13.65
C LEU A 91 8.04 4.58 -14.87
N PHE A 92 7.39 3.59 -15.47
CA PHE A 92 6.53 3.79 -16.64
C PHE A 92 5.25 4.57 -16.28
N GLY A 93 4.63 4.24 -15.15
CA GLY A 93 3.47 4.95 -14.63
C GLY A 93 3.79 6.41 -14.32
N MET A 94 4.92 6.68 -13.66
CA MET A 94 5.41 8.05 -13.44
C MET A 94 5.57 8.81 -14.75
N TYR A 95 6.25 8.22 -15.73
CA TYR A 95 6.45 8.84 -17.04
C TYR A 95 5.11 9.16 -17.73
N ILE A 96 4.15 8.23 -17.72
CA ILE A 96 2.83 8.45 -18.30
C ILE A 96 2.09 9.56 -17.58
N THR A 97 2.05 9.51 -16.25
CA THR A 97 1.39 10.52 -15.44
C THR A 97 2.03 11.88 -15.65
N ASP A 98 3.35 11.95 -15.85
CA ASP A 98 4.01 13.20 -16.11
C ASP A 98 3.69 13.77 -17.50
N ARG A 99 3.87 12.95 -18.54
CA ARG A 99 3.77 13.34 -19.95
C ARG A 99 2.33 13.46 -20.46
N TYR A 100 1.46 12.48 -20.15
CA TYR A 100 0.09 12.39 -20.66
C TYR A 100 -0.98 12.87 -19.67
N GLY A 101 -0.59 13.13 -18.42
CA GLY A 101 -1.43 13.81 -17.43
C GLY A 101 -2.44 12.91 -16.70
N ILE A 102 -3.31 13.56 -15.91
CA ILE A 102 -4.20 12.92 -14.94
C ILE A 102 -5.26 12.04 -15.61
N ARG A 103 -5.92 12.54 -16.66
CA ARG A 103 -7.00 11.82 -17.36
C ARG A 103 -6.56 10.45 -17.89
N VAL A 104 -5.45 10.41 -18.61
CA VAL A 104 -4.93 9.18 -19.21
C VAL A 104 -4.53 8.20 -18.10
N SER A 105 -3.90 8.70 -17.04
CA SER A 105 -3.52 7.89 -15.88
C SER A 105 -4.74 7.26 -15.19
N CYS A 106 -5.80 8.03 -14.93
CA CYS A 106 -7.02 7.50 -14.32
C CYS A 106 -7.67 6.42 -15.18
N HIS A 107 -7.85 6.67 -16.48
CA HIS A 107 -8.50 5.70 -17.37
C HIS A 107 -7.67 4.43 -17.54
N LEU A 108 -6.35 4.56 -17.74
CA LEU A 108 -5.47 3.41 -17.92
C LEU A 108 -5.36 2.59 -16.62
N GLY A 109 -5.17 3.25 -15.48
CA GLY A 109 -5.12 2.58 -14.19
C GLY A 109 -6.43 1.85 -13.88
N ALA A 110 -7.58 2.47 -14.08
CA ALA A 110 -8.87 1.83 -13.83
C ALA A 110 -9.17 0.69 -14.81
N ALA A 111 -8.80 0.82 -16.08
CA ALA A 111 -8.93 -0.24 -17.07
C ALA A 111 -8.07 -1.46 -16.71
N LEU A 112 -6.79 -1.26 -16.38
CA LEU A 112 -5.91 -2.34 -15.92
C LEU A 112 -6.47 -3.02 -14.67
N ASN A 113 -6.97 -2.23 -13.71
CA ASN A 113 -7.54 -2.77 -12.48
C ASN A 113 -8.77 -3.66 -12.73
N LEU A 114 -9.68 -3.20 -13.61
CA LEU A 114 -10.86 -3.95 -14.01
C LEU A 114 -10.50 -5.20 -14.82
N CYS A 115 -9.58 -5.10 -15.79
CA CYS A 115 -9.13 -6.25 -16.57
C CYS A 115 -8.52 -7.34 -15.67
N GLY A 116 -7.67 -6.95 -14.72
CA GLY A 116 -7.14 -7.87 -13.72
C GLY A 116 -8.23 -8.52 -12.86
N ALA A 117 -9.23 -7.74 -12.44
CA ALA A 117 -10.39 -8.24 -11.68
C ALA A 117 -11.21 -9.28 -12.47
N ILE A 118 -11.47 -9.00 -13.75
CA ILE A 118 -12.23 -9.90 -14.63
C ILE A 118 -11.50 -11.23 -14.81
N ILE A 119 -10.19 -11.18 -15.03
CA ILE A 119 -9.37 -12.39 -15.22
C ILE A 119 -9.33 -13.22 -13.92
N ARG A 120 -9.20 -12.57 -12.75
CA ARG A 120 -9.31 -13.25 -11.45
C ARG A 120 -10.70 -13.82 -11.19
N PHE A 121 -11.75 -13.17 -11.67
CA PHE A 121 -13.10 -13.73 -11.60
C PHE A 121 -13.23 -14.97 -12.49
N ILE A 122 -12.70 -14.94 -13.71
CA ILE A 122 -12.64 -16.09 -14.63
C ILE A 122 -11.87 -17.26 -13.99
N SER A 123 -10.78 -17.00 -13.26
CA SER A 123 -10.01 -18.05 -12.58
C SER A 123 -10.79 -18.80 -11.50
N SER A 124 -11.88 -18.22 -11.00
CA SER A 124 -12.77 -18.84 -10.02
C SER A 124 -14.04 -19.46 -10.60
N LEU A 125 -14.24 -19.42 -11.93
CA LEU A 125 -15.44 -20.01 -12.54
C LEU A 125 -15.39 -21.55 -12.50
N PRO A 126 -16.52 -22.23 -12.19
CA PRO A 126 -16.57 -23.69 -12.11
C PRO A 126 -16.35 -24.37 -13.48
N LEU A 127 -16.56 -23.63 -14.58
CA LEU A 127 -16.35 -24.12 -15.95
C LEU A 127 -14.88 -24.22 -16.35
N LEU A 128 -13.97 -23.57 -15.59
CA LEU A 128 -12.54 -23.55 -15.91
C LEU A 128 -11.87 -24.80 -15.36
N GLU A 129 -11.04 -25.44 -16.20
CA GLU A 129 -10.23 -26.59 -15.81
C GLU A 129 -9.33 -26.27 -14.62
N GLU A 130 -9.21 -27.19 -13.66
CA GLU A 130 -8.44 -27.01 -12.43
C GLU A 130 -6.97 -26.67 -12.69
N SER A 131 -6.38 -27.21 -13.76
CA SER A 131 -5.01 -26.93 -14.22
C SER A 131 -4.79 -25.47 -14.63
N ALA A 132 -5.83 -24.81 -15.15
CA ALA A 132 -5.76 -23.45 -15.66
C ALA A 132 -6.07 -22.38 -14.59
N ARG A 133 -6.69 -22.75 -13.45
CA ARG A 133 -7.12 -21.78 -12.42
C ARG A 133 -5.95 -20.93 -11.88
N LEU A 134 -4.85 -21.56 -11.48
CA LEU A 134 -3.71 -20.86 -10.87
C LEU A 134 -2.96 -19.94 -11.87
N PRO A 135 -2.63 -20.36 -13.11
CA PRO A 135 -2.06 -19.46 -14.11
C PRO A 135 -2.94 -18.23 -14.42
N PHE A 136 -4.26 -18.42 -14.55
CA PHE A 136 -5.18 -17.31 -14.78
C PHE A 136 -5.21 -16.34 -13.59
N LEU A 137 -5.20 -16.86 -12.36
CA LEU A 137 -5.12 -16.03 -11.16
C LEU A 137 -3.87 -15.16 -11.16
N TYR A 138 -2.69 -15.74 -11.38
CA TYR A 138 -1.43 -14.99 -11.43
C TYR A 138 -1.38 -13.99 -12.60
N PHE A 139 -1.92 -14.35 -13.76
CA PHE A 139 -2.00 -13.42 -14.89
C PHE A 139 -2.91 -12.23 -14.59
N GLY A 140 -4.08 -12.47 -13.99
CA GLY A 140 -4.97 -11.40 -13.53
C GLY A 140 -4.34 -10.52 -12.45
N GLN A 141 -3.54 -11.14 -11.57
CA GLN A 141 -2.79 -10.44 -10.53
C GLN A 141 -1.71 -9.51 -11.11
N ILE A 142 -0.97 -9.96 -12.13
CA ILE A 142 0.01 -9.11 -12.85
C ILE A 142 -0.70 -7.89 -13.43
N ILE A 143 -1.80 -8.08 -14.16
CA ILE A 143 -2.52 -6.97 -14.82
C ILE A 143 -3.08 -5.99 -13.78
N ALA A 144 -3.66 -6.48 -12.68
CA ALA A 144 -4.13 -5.62 -11.60
C ALA A 144 -2.99 -4.83 -10.95
N ALA A 145 -1.82 -5.46 -10.75
CA ALA A 145 -0.64 -4.81 -10.18
C ALA A 145 -0.09 -3.68 -11.07
N MET A 146 -0.20 -3.79 -12.40
CA MET A 146 0.19 -2.71 -13.33
C MET A 146 -0.62 -1.42 -13.12
N SER A 147 -1.77 -1.48 -12.43
CA SER A 147 -2.56 -0.29 -12.07
C SER A 147 -1.91 0.55 -10.96
N GLN A 148 -1.09 -0.08 -10.11
CA GLN A 148 -0.56 0.51 -8.87
C GLN A 148 0.15 1.86 -9.04
N PRO A 149 1.04 2.05 -10.04
CA PRO A 149 1.71 3.33 -10.27
C PRO A 149 0.75 4.49 -10.54
N PHE A 150 -0.40 4.21 -11.17
CA PHE A 150 -1.33 5.23 -11.68
C PHE A 150 -2.22 5.85 -10.61
N PHE A 151 -2.29 5.31 -9.40
CA PHE A 151 -2.93 6.01 -8.28
C PHE A 151 -1.93 6.52 -7.26
N LEU A 152 -0.85 5.77 -6.96
CA LEU A 152 0.14 6.19 -5.96
C LEU A 152 0.95 7.43 -6.40
N CYS A 153 1.33 7.52 -7.67
CA CYS A 153 2.05 8.69 -8.20
C CYS A 153 1.10 9.84 -8.57
N LEU A 154 -0.19 9.53 -8.72
CA LEU A 154 -1.19 10.45 -9.21
C LEU A 154 -1.76 11.34 -8.09
N SER A 155 -1.83 10.85 -6.85
CA SER A 155 -2.37 11.61 -5.72
C SER A 155 -1.68 12.97 -5.51
N PRO A 156 -0.33 13.06 -5.44
CA PRO A 156 0.37 14.35 -5.36
C PRO A 156 0.05 15.26 -6.53
N LYS A 157 0.03 14.70 -7.76
CA LYS A 157 -0.24 15.47 -8.97
C LYS A 157 -1.66 16.04 -8.97
N VAL A 158 -2.66 15.30 -8.50
CA VAL A 158 -4.04 15.81 -8.39
C VAL A 158 -4.13 16.92 -7.35
N ALA A 159 -3.51 16.74 -6.18
CA ALA A 159 -3.48 17.76 -5.13
C ALA A 159 -2.78 19.04 -5.60
N GLU A 160 -1.71 18.90 -6.39
CA GLU A 160 -0.99 20.03 -6.97
C GLU A 160 -1.84 20.79 -8.01
N TYR A 161 -2.39 20.08 -8.99
CA TYR A 161 -3.02 20.69 -10.15
C TYR A 161 -4.46 21.13 -9.92
N TRP A 162 -5.22 20.52 -8.99
CA TRP A 162 -6.65 20.78 -8.83
C TRP A 162 -7.04 21.48 -7.51
N PHE A 163 -6.15 21.52 -6.52
CA PHE A 163 -6.40 22.12 -5.22
C PHE A 163 -5.48 23.31 -4.96
N GLY A 164 -6.02 24.37 -4.36
CA GLY A 164 -5.26 25.53 -3.90
C GLY A 164 -4.44 25.22 -2.65
N GLU A 165 -3.54 26.12 -2.28
CA GLU A 165 -2.58 25.94 -1.16
C GLU A 165 -3.27 25.47 0.14
N ASP A 166 -4.38 26.09 0.53
CA ASP A 166 -5.08 25.79 1.79
C ASP A 166 -5.78 24.42 1.80
N GLN A 167 -6.04 23.82 0.64
CA GLN A 167 -6.81 22.56 0.51
C GLN A 167 -5.98 21.41 -0.08
N ARG A 168 -4.72 21.66 -0.44
CA ARG A 168 -3.80 20.68 -1.03
C ARG A 168 -3.44 19.56 -0.05
N ALA A 169 -3.07 19.91 1.18
CA ALA A 169 -2.72 18.92 2.22
C ALA A 169 -3.89 17.97 2.54
N LEU A 170 -5.11 18.52 2.59
CA LEU A 170 -6.33 17.72 2.77
C LEU A 170 -6.58 16.77 1.59
N ALA A 171 -6.41 17.24 0.35
CA ALA A 171 -6.58 16.41 -0.84
C ALA A 171 -5.54 15.28 -0.92
N ASN A 172 -4.28 15.57 -0.58
CA ASN A 172 -3.23 14.56 -0.46
C ASN A 172 -3.57 13.53 0.60
N SER A 173 -3.91 13.98 1.81
CA SER A 173 -4.25 13.11 2.94
C SER A 173 -5.41 12.17 2.59
N LEU A 174 -6.51 12.69 2.04
CA LEU A 174 -7.67 11.88 1.62
C LEU A 174 -7.29 10.84 0.56
N SER A 175 -6.45 11.22 -0.41
CA SER A 175 -6.01 10.30 -1.46
C SER A 175 -5.17 9.16 -0.91
N PHE A 176 -4.26 9.45 0.02
CA PHE A 176 -3.39 8.45 0.61
C PHE A 176 -4.10 7.54 1.61
N ILE A 177 -5.11 8.05 2.31
CA ILE A 177 -5.98 7.27 3.21
C ILE A 177 -6.79 6.21 2.44
N ALA A 178 -7.13 6.47 1.18
CA ALA A 178 -7.93 5.54 0.39
C ALA A 178 -7.28 4.15 0.24
N ASN A 179 -5.94 4.10 0.20
CA ASN A 179 -5.20 2.83 0.09
C ASN A 179 -5.31 1.95 1.35
N PRO A 180 -4.90 2.38 2.57
CA PRO A 180 -5.07 1.58 3.78
C PRO A 180 -6.55 1.31 4.10
N PHE A 181 -7.46 2.21 3.73
CA PHE A 181 -8.90 1.93 3.86
C PHE A 181 -9.36 0.82 2.91
N GLY A 182 -8.83 0.76 1.69
CA GLY A 182 -9.03 -0.37 0.78
C GLY A 182 -8.47 -1.68 1.35
N VAL A 183 -7.33 -1.63 2.04
CA VAL A 183 -6.80 -2.81 2.73
C VAL A 183 -7.73 -3.28 3.84
N PHE A 184 -8.29 -2.37 4.64
CA PHE A 184 -9.32 -2.69 5.62
C PHE A 184 -10.53 -3.39 4.95
N LEU A 185 -11.07 -2.82 3.86
CA LEU A 185 -12.19 -3.40 3.13
C LEU A 185 -11.86 -4.79 2.57
N GLY A 186 -10.68 -4.97 1.99
CA GLY A 186 -10.25 -6.27 1.45
C GLY A 186 -10.13 -7.32 2.55
N SER A 187 -9.60 -6.93 3.71
CA SER A 187 -9.42 -7.83 4.85
C SER A 187 -10.74 -8.32 5.44
N ILE A 188 -11.79 -7.47 5.45
CA ILE A 188 -13.13 -7.87 5.93
C ILE A 188 -14.02 -8.48 4.84
N THR A 189 -13.63 -8.39 3.56
CA THR A 189 -14.45 -8.86 2.43
C THR A 189 -14.91 -10.32 2.62
N PRO A 190 -14.04 -11.26 3.04
CA PRO A 190 -14.47 -12.64 3.28
C PRO A 190 -15.48 -12.81 4.43
N LEU A 191 -15.43 -11.96 5.46
CA LEU A 191 -16.38 -12.00 6.59
C LEU A 191 -17.81 -11.70 6.13
N THR A 192 -17.98 -10.88 5.10
CA THR A 192 -19.31 -10.56 4.54
C THR A 192 -20.01 -11.79 3.95
N PHE A 193 -19.26 -12.77 3.45
CA PHE A 193 -19.81 -14.03 2.97
C PHE A 193 -20.45 -14.82 4.12
N GLY A 194 -19.76 -14.93 5.25
CA GLY A 194 -20.27 -15.63 6.44
C GLY A 194 -21.56 -15.00 6.98
N PHE A 195 -21.67 -13.66 6.93
CA PHE A 195 -22.88 -12.93 7.33
C PHE A 195 -24.06 -13.16 6.37
N LEU A 196 -23.82 -13.19 5.05
CA LEU A 196 -24.88 -13.28 4.05
C LEU A 196 -25.35 -14.73 3.78
N PHE A 197 -24.44 -15.69 3.77
CA PHE A 197 -24.74 -17.08 3.39
C PHE A 197 -24.82 -18.03 4.58
N GLY A 198 -24.49 -17.56 5.79
CA GLY A 198 -24.49 -18.34 7.03
C GLY A 198 -23.31 -19.31 7.10
N GLN A 199 -22.55 -19.25 8.19
CA GLN A 199 -21.52 -20.25 8.47
C GLN A 199 -22.20 -21.57 8.85
N LYS A 200 -22.36 -22.50 7.89
CA LYS A 200 -22.56 -23.91 8.27
C LYS A 200 -21.22 -24.42 8.79
N SER A 201 -21.14 -24.56 10.11
CA SER A 201 -20.02 -25.17 10.82
C SER A 201 -19.94 -26.65 10.44
N SER A 202 -19.37 -26.94 9.27
CA SER A 202 -18.97 -28.28 8.88
C SER A 202 -17.76 -28.14 7.97
N SER A 203 -16.60 -28.37 8.57
CA SER A 203 -15.33 -28.57 7.89
C SER A 203 -15.51 -29.57 6.74
N ASN A 204 -15.00 -29.24 5.55
CA ASN A 204 -14.84 -30.11 4.39
C ASN A 204 -15.95 -30.10 3.32
N ASN A 205 -16.69 -29.00 3.16
CA ASN A 205 -17.44 -28.80 1.92
C ASN A 205 -16.58 -28.02 0.91
N SER A 206 -15.87 -28.73 0.04
CA SER A 206 -15.15 -28.15 -1.11
C SER A 206 -16.01 -27.12 -1.85
N GLN A 207 -17.29 -27.42 -2.03
CA GLN A 207 -18.28 -26.54 -2.66
C GLN A 207 -18.44 -25.16 -1.97
N GLN A 208 -18.31 -25.09 -0.65
CA GLN A 208 -18.41 -23.82 0.09
C GLN A 208 -17.17 -22.95 -0.13
N THR A 209 -15.99 -23.57 -0.23
CA THR A 209 -14.74 -22.89 -0.56
C THR A 209 -14.78 -22.31 -1.98
N GLU A 210 -15.29 -23.07 -2.96
CA GLU A 210 -15.45 -22.58 -4.34
C GLU A 210 -16.40 -21.37 -4.40
N LEU A 211 -17.54 -21.44 -3.71
CA LEU A 211 -18.51 -20.35 -3.65
C LEU A 211 -17.94 -19.10 -2.96
N LEU A 212 -17.15 -19.28 -1.89
CA LEU A 212 -16.50 -18.17 -1.19
C LEU A 212 -15.51 -17.43 -2.09
N ILE A 213 -14.65 -18.16 -2.81
CA ILE A 213 -13.64 -17.55 -3.70
C ILE A 213 -14.31 -16.86 -4.89
N LEU A 214 -15.33 -17.49 -5.48
CA LEU A 214 -16.13 -16.90 -6.54
C LEU A 214 -16.81 -15.60 -6.07
N TYR A 215 -17.39 -15.60 -4.87
CA TYR A 215 -18.03 -14.43 -4.28
C TYR A 215 -17.04 -13.28 -4.04
N VAL A 216 -15.87 -13.57 -3.46
CA VAL A 216 -14.84 -12.55 -3.22
C VAL A 216 -14.38 -11.94 -4.55
N ASN A 217 -14.02 -12.76 -5.53
CA ASN A 217 -13.61 -12.25 -6.85
C ASN A 217 -14.72 -11.47 -7.57
N LEU A 218 -15.99 -11.87 -7.41
CA LEU A 218 -17.13 -11.13 -7.96
C LEU A 218 -17.24 -9.74 -7.34
N LEU A 219 -17.14 -9.61 -6.01
CA LEU A 219 -17.18 -8.31 -5.34
C LEU A 219 -16.04 -7.41 -5.79
N LEU A 220 -14.83 -7.96 -5.91
CA LEU A 220 -13.66 -7.24 -6.42
C LEU A 220 -13.86 -6.75 -7.86
N MET A 221 -14.47 -7.57 -8.71
CA MET A 221 -14.82 -7.20 -10.08
C MET A 221 -15.86 -6.08 -10.11
N ILE A 222 -16.92 -6.17 -9.30
CA ILE A 222 -17.97 -5.13 -9.21
C ILE A 222 -17.36 -3.81 -8.73
N LEU A 223 -16.52 -3.83 -7.69
CA LEU A 223 -15.85 -2.64 -7.17
C LEU A 223 -14.92 -2.00 -8.22
N SER A 224 -14.20 -2.82 -8.97
CA SER A 224 -13.32 -2.35 -10.05
C SER A 224 -14.11 -1.78 -11.23
N ALA A 225 -15.26 -2.38 -11.56
CA ALA A 225 -16.15 -1.90 -12.63
C ALA A 225 -16.78 -0.55 -12.26
N PHE A 226 -17.25 -0.43 -11.02
CA PHE A 226 -17.73 0.84 -10.48
C PHE A 226 -16.66 1.93 -10.54
N THR A 227 -15.42 1.58 -10.14
CA THR A 227 -14.27 2.48 -10.21
C THR A 227 -13.97 2.93 -11.65
N MET A 228 -14.02 2.01 -12.62
CA MET A 228 -13.83 2.33 -14.04
C MET A 228 -14.89 3.32 -14.54
N ILE A 229 -16.17 3.04 -14.27
CA ILE A 229 -17.28 3.94 -14.64
C ILE A 229 -17.06 5.34 -14.04
N PHE A 230 -16.65 5.42 -12.78
CA PHE A 230 -16.40 6.69 -12.12
C PHE A 230 -15.17 7.41 -12.71
N CYS A 231 -14.11 6.70 -13.05
CA CYS A 231 -12.93 7.27 -13.70
C CYS A 231 -13.24 7.84 -15.10
N LEU A 232 -14.25 7.32 -15.81
CA LEU A 232 -14.70 7.89 -17.08
C LEU A 232 -15.28 9.31 -16.94
N LEU A 233 -15.74 9.69 -15.75
CA LEU A 233 -16.20 11.06 -15.45
C LEU A 233 -15.04 12.08 -15.42
N VAL A 234 -13.79 11.62 -15.35
CA VAL A 234 -12.60 12.49 -15.42
C VAL A 234 -12.34 12.89 -16.88
N THR A 235 -12.92 14.00 -17.30
CA THR A 235 -12.85 14.45 -18.70
C THR A 235 -11.67 15.37 -19.03
N ARG A 236 -11.01 15.96 -18.02
CA ARG A 236 -9.96 16.97 -18.20
C ARG A 236 -8.62 16.57 -17.56
N GLN A 237 -7.53 16.86 -18.25
CA GLN A 237 -6.16 16.58 -17.80
C GLN A 237 -5.63 17.62 -16.79
N LYS A 238 -5.94 18.90 -17.00
CA LYS A 238 -5.57 20.04 -16.15
C LYS A 238 -6.78 20.99 -16.05
N PRO A 239 -6.93 21.77 -14.96
CA PRO A 239 -7.92 22.83 -14.94
C PRO A 239 -7.59 23.93 -15.98
N PRO A 240 -8.59 24.70 -16.44
CA PRO A 240 -8.38 25.80 -17.40
C PRO A 240 -7.46 26.93 -16.91
N THR A 241 -7.35 27.11 -15.60
CA THR A 241 -6.46 28.08 -14.93
C THR A 241 -5.74 27.38 -13.78
N PRO A 242 -4.43 27.61 -13.56
CA PRO A 242 -3.71 26.99 -12.45
C PRO A 242 -4.28 27.44 -11.09
N PRO A 243 -4.17 26.62 -10.03
CA PRO A 243 -4.66 26.96 -8.70
C PRO A 243 -3.61 27.63 -7.77
N SER A 244 -2.31 27.64 -8.12
CA SER A 244 -1.24 28.18 -7.27
C SER A 244 0.03 28.59 -8.04
N ALA A 245 0.90 29.40 -7.44
CA ALA A 245 2.17 29.81 -8.04
C ALA A 245 3.17 28.63 -8.20
N SER A 246 3.16 27.67 -7.27
CA SER A 246 4.02 26.46 -7.40
C SER A 246 3.60 25.55 -8.56
N SER A 247 2.31 25.55 -8.92
CA SER A 247 1.81 24.83 -10.11
C SER A 247 2.11 25.53 -11.44
N ASP A 248 2.56 26.79 -11.40
CA ASP A 248 2.87 27.63 -12.57
C ASP A 248 4.39 27.79 -12.81
N CYS A 249 5.22 27.12 -11.99
CA CYS A 249 6.68 27.15 -12.13
C CYS A 249 7.16 26.15 -13.20
N ASP A 250 8.18 26.54 -13.97
CA ASP A 250 8.85 25.66 -14.92
C ASP A 250 9.58 24.52 -14.19
N LYS A 251 9.11 23.30 -14.43
CA LYS A 251 9.69 22.08 -13.85
C LYS A 251 10.78 21.53 -14.76
N PRO A 252 11.85 20.95 -14.19
CA PRO A 252 12.87 20.28 -14.99
C PRO A 252 12.26 19.13 -15.78
N GLU A 253 12.82 18.83 -16.96
CA GLU A 253 12.44 17.63 -17.73
C GLU A 253 12.58 16.37 -16.88
N PHE A 254 11.71 15.38 -17.13
CA PHE A 254 11.61 14.15 -16.33
C PHE A 254 12.96 13.46 -16.07
N SER A 255 13.79 13.27 -17.09
CA SER A 255 15.13 12.66 -16.96
C SER A 255 16.08 13.47 -16.07
N ASN A 256 16.10 14.80 -16.24
CA ASN A 256 16.89 15.70 -15.40
C ASN A 256 16.36 15.72 -13.97
N GLY A 257 15.04 15.67 -13.78
CA GLY A 257 14.40 15.53 -12.48
C GLY A 257 14.83 14.24 -11.76
N LEU A 258 14.84 13.10 -12.47
CA LEU A 258 15.34 11.83 -11.91
C LEU A 258 16.80 11.93 -11.48
N PHE A 259 17.67 12.50 -12.33
CA PHE A 259 19.08 12.68 -11.99
C PHE A 259 19.26 13.56 -10.73
N LEU A 260 18.50 14.64 -10.64
CA LEU A 260 18.49 15.53 -9.48
C LEU A 260 18.04 14.82 -8.19
N LEU A 261 17.05 13.93 -8.28
CA LEU A 261 16.58 13.11 -7.16
C LEU A 261 17.66 12.13 -6.67
N PHE A 262 18.25 11.36 -7.58
CA PHE A 262 19.28 10.37 -7.23
C PHE A 262 20.58 11.00 -6.73
N ASN A 263 20.87 12.25 -7.10
CA ASN A 263 22.06 12.96 -6.60
C ASN A 263 21.84 13.59 -5.21
N SER A 264 20.58 13.68 -4.73
CA SER A 264 20.26 14.23 -3.42
C SER A 264 20.39 13.18 -2.31
N ARG A 265 21.48 13.26 -1.53
CA ARG A 265 21.70 12.36 -0.38
C ARG A 265 20.54 12.34 0.60
N THR A 266 19.96 13.52 0.89
CA THR A 266 18.81 13.66 1.78
C THR A 266 17.59 12.90 1.26
N PHE A 267 17.33 12.97 -0.05
CA PHE A 267 16.22 12.26 -0.67
C PHE A 267 16.44 10.74 -0.68
N LEU A 268 17.67 10.28 -0.91
CA LEU A 268 18.00 8.85 -0.84
C LEU A 268 17.80 8.29 0.57
N ILE A 269 18.24 9.00 1.61
CA ILE A 269 17.99 8.61 3.01
C ILE A 269 16.49 8.53 3.27
N GLN A 270 15.74 9.53 2.80
CA GLN A 270 14.30 9.56 2.95
C GLN A 270 13.61 8.40 2.21
N THR A 271 14.12 8.04 1.04
CA THR A 271 13.64 6.90 0.25
C THR A 271 13.78 5.58 0.99
N LEU A 272 14.90 5.39 1.70
CA LEU A 272 15.11 4.25 2.58
C LEU A 272 14.18 4.27 3.80
N THR A 273 14.05 5.41 4.49
CA THR A 273 13.14 5.51 5.65
C THR A 273 11.66 5.41 5.27
N PHE A 274 11.26 5.85 4.09
CA PHE A 274 9.89 5.67 3.63
C PHE A 274 9.62 4.19 3.37
N GLY A 275 10.51 3.55 2.61
CA GLY A 275 10.32 2.17 2.21
C GLY A 275 10.42 1.18 3.36
N MET A 276 11.27 1.43 4.37
CA MET A 276 11.34 0.58 5.55
C MET A 276 10.04 0.61 6.34
N ALA A 277 9.45 1.79 6.58
CA ALA A 277 8.16 1.89 7.27
C ALA A 277 7.07 1.16 6.46
N PHE A 278 7.00 1.40 5.15
CA PHE A 278 6.06 0.71 4.27
C PHE A 278 6.23 -0.82 4.30
N ALA A 279 7.47 -1.30 4.24
CA ALA A 279 7.80 -2.72 4.30
C ALA A 279 7.41 -3.34 5.65
N LEU A 280 7.76 -2.69 6.77
CA LEU A 280 7.48 -3.19 8.12
C LEU A 280 5.97 -3.36 8.36
N GLN A 281 5.16 -2.41 7.91
CA GLN A 281 3.70 -2.48 8.08
C GLN A 281 3.10 -3.71 7.40
N TRP A 282 3.44 -3.97 6.14
CA TRP A 282 2.73 -4.99 5.36
C TRP A 282 3.37 -6.38 5.44
N SER A 283 4.68 -6.48 5.69
CA SER A 283 5.41 -7.76 5.70
C SER A 283 5.01 -8.70 6.83
N ILE A 284 4.74 -8.18 8.04
CA ILE A 284 4.45 -9.00 9.23
C ILE A 284 3.20 -9.87 9.06
N PHE A 285 2.22 -9.40 8.28
CA PHE A 285 0.94 -10.07 8.09
C PHE A 285 1.04 -11.35 7.25
N PHE A 286 2.08 -11.49 6.42
CA PHE A 286 2.33 -12.74 5.67
C PHE A 286 2.67 -13.90 6.59
N THR A 287 3.40 -13.63 7.69
CA THR A 287 3.71 -14.65 8.70
C THR A 287 2.66 -14.74 9.81
N ALA A 288 1.72 -13.79 9.87
CA ALA A 288 0.76 -13.70 10.97
C ALA A 288 -0.20 -14.92 11.02
N SER A 289 -0.53 -15.51 9.88
CA SER A 289 -1.36 -16.73 9.82
C SER A 289 -0.67 -17.90 10.53
N LYS A 290 0.62 -18.15 10.23
CA LYS A 290 1.39 -19.21 10.88
C LYS A 290 1.70 -18.88 12.34
N GLN A 291 1.90 -17.60 12.69
CA GLN A 291 2.03 -17.17 14.08
C GLN A 291 0.81 -17.55 14.92
N LEU A 292 -0.40 -17.32 14.41
CA LEU A 292 -1.64 -17.69 15.11
C LEU A 292 -1.75 -19.21 15.32
N VAL A 293 -1.37 -20.00 14.31
CA VAL A 293 -1.33 -21.47 14.40
C VAL A 293 -0.35 -21.95 15.47
N VAL A 294 0.87 -21.41 15.50
CA VAL A 294 1.91 -21.77 16.48
C VAL A 294 1.45 -21.43 17.91
N LEU A 295 0.67 -20.37 18.08
CA LEU A 295 0.06 -19.98 19.36
C LEU A 295 -1.15 -20.84 19.74
N GLY A 296 -1.57 -21.77 18.88
CA GLY A 296 -2.70 -22.67 19.11
C GLY A 296 -4.06 -22.00 18.94
N PHE A 297 -4.14 -20.90 18.19
CA PHE A 297 -5.41 -20.31 17.76
C PHE A 297 -5.92 -21.03 16.51
N ASP A 298 -7.22 -21.27 16.49
CA ASP A 298 -7.90 -21.85 15.33
C ASP A 298 -8.10 -20.76 14.26
N ASN A 299 -7.46 -20.94 13.10
CA ASN A 299 -7.56 -20.02 11.96
C ASN A 299 -9.01 -19.85 11.46
N ASN A 300 -9.92 -20.76 11.82
CA ASN A 300 -11.34 -20.64 11.47
C ASN A 300 -12.08 -19.57 12.28
N LYS A 301 -11.54 -19.18 13.45
CA LYS A 301 -12.15 -18.17 14.33
C LYS A 301 -11.47 -16.82 14.23
N ILE A 302 -10.16 -16.82 14.01
CA ILE A 302 -9.33 -15.61 13.99
C ILE A 302 -8.32 -15.76 12.87
N SER A 303 -8.34 -14.84 11.93
CA SER A 303 -7.45 -14.83 10.78
C SER A 303 -6.43 -13.71 10.88
N SER A 304 -5.30 -13.85 10.16
CA SER A 304 -4.34 -12.75 9.95
C SER A 304 -5.01 -11.52 9.33
N GLY A 305 -6.05 -11.74 8.52
CA GLY A 305 -6.90 -10.69 7.96
C GLY A 305 -7.61 -9.84 9.02
N ASP A 306 -8.00 -10.41 10.16
CA ASP A 306 -8.65 -9.64 11.23
C ASP A 306 -7.66 -8.66 11.87
N LEU A 307 -6.46 -9.14 12.21
CA LEU A 307 -5.38 -8.31 12.74
C LEU A 307 -5.03 -7.17 11.77
N LEU A 308 -4.98 -7.49 10.47
CA LEU A 308 -4.73 -6.53 9.41
C LEU A 308 -5.83 -5.49 9.28
N ALA A 309 -7.10 -5.89 9.38
CA ALA A 309 -8.24 -4.99 9.33
C ALA A 309 -8.18 -3.94 10.45
N PHE A 310 -7.95 -4.37 11.69
CA PHE A 310 -7.84 -3.46 12.84
C PHE A 310 -6.64 -2.51 12.69
N SER A 311 -5.49 -3.02 12.25
CA SER A 311 -4.29 -2.19 12.00
C SER A 311 -4.54 -1.15 10.91
N ALA A 312 -5.12 -1.55 9.78
CA ALA A 312 -5.41 -0.68 8.65
C ALA A 312 -6.44 0.40 8.99
N PHE A 313 -7.50 0.04 9.73
CA PHE A 313 -8.52 0.98 10.17
C PHE A 313 -7.97 2.01 11.16
N ALA A 314 -7.27 1.57 12.20
CA ALA A 314 -6.70 2.47 13.19
C ALA A 314 -5.60 3.36 12.61
N GLY A 315 -4.74 2.82 11.73
CA GLY A 315 -3.72 3.60 11.05
C GLY A 315 -4.29 4.61 10.06
N THR A 316 -5.44 4.32 9.45
CA THR A 316 -6.20 5.28 8.64
C THR A 316 -6.66 6.48 9.48
N LEU A 317 -7.26 6.24 10.65
CA LEU A 317 -7.66 7.30 11.58
C LEU A 317 -6.45 8.09 12.10
N SER A 318 -5.36 7.39 12.44
CA SER A 318 -4.09 8.00 12.86
C SER A 318 -3.52 8.91 11.78
N THR A 319 -3.68 8.55 10.51
CA THR A 319 -3.18 9.36 9.38
C THR A 319 -3.90 10.69 9.28
N ILE A 320 -5.23 10.71 9.48
CA ILE A 320 -6.01 11.96 9.52
C ILE A 320 -5.51 12.86 10.65
N PHE A 321 -5.32 12.28 11.83
CA PHE A 321 -4.88 13.02 13.01
C PHE A 321 -3.41 13.50 12.89
N GLY A 322 -2.52 12.63 12.39
CA GLY A 322 -1.12 12.93 12.14
C GLY A 322 -0.93 14.01 11.09
N GLY A 323 -1.69 13.95 9.99
CA GLY A 323 -1.73 15.01 8.97
C GLY A 323 -2.15 16.35 9.58
N TRP A 324 -3.20 16.37 10.40
CA TRP A 324 -3.64 17.59 11.10
C TRP A 324 -2.56 18.16 12.05
N ILE A 325 -1.85 17.32 12.80
CA ILE A 325 -0.74 17.75 13.67
C ILE A 325 0.40 18.35 12.83
N VAL A 326 0.81 17.66 11.77
CA VAL A 326 1.92 18.08 10.92
C VAL A 326 1.57 19.36 10.16
N ASP A 327 0.32 19.52 9.73
CA ASP A 327 -0.15 20.75 9.09
C ASP A 327 -0.03 21.97 10.00
N ARG A 328 -0.30 21.81 11.30
CA ARG A 328 -0.20 22.88 12.30
C ARG A 328 1.24 23.14 12.74
N THR A 329 2.01 22.09 12.97
CA THR A 329 3.36 22.19 13.53
C THR A 329 4.42 22.44 12.48
N LYS A 330 4.18 22.04 11.23
CA LYS A 330 5.14 21.96 10.12
C LYS A 330 6.42 21.17 10.47
N LYS A 331 6.35 20.28 11.48
CA LYS A 331 7.46 19.45 11.96
C LYS A 331 7.38 18.03 11.41
N PHE A 332 7.48 17.89 10.09
CA PHE A 332 7.41 16.60 9.39
C PHE A 332 8.46 15.59 9.89
N ASN A 333 9.71 16.03 10.02
CA ASN A 333 10.82 15.16 10.43
C ASN A 333 10.64 14.57 11.83
N GLU A 334 10.22 15.40 12.79
CA GLU A 334 10.04 14.97 14.18
C GLU A 334 8.90 13.97 14.30
N PHE A 335 7.82 14.18 13.55
CA PHE A 335 6.70 13.23 13.50
C PHE A 335 7.14 11.85 13.00
N ILE A 336 7.92 11.81 11.91
CA ILE A 336 8.44 10.55 11.35
C ILE A 336 9.36 9.85 12.35
N LYS A 337 10.26 10.59 13.02
CA LYS A 337 11.15 10.01 14.05
C LYS A 337 10.39 9.44 15.24
N CYS A 338 9.40 10.16 15.76
CA CYS A 338 8.54 9.68 16.83
C CYS A 338 7.79 8.40 16.41
N SER A 339 7.30 8.37 15.18
CA SER A 339 6.63 7.20 14.62
C SER A 339 7.57 5.99 14.57
N TYR A 340 8.80 6.17 14.12
CA TYR A 340 9.83 5.13 14.10
C TYR A 340 10.18 4.56 15.47
N ILE A 341 10.26 5.41 16.50
CA ILE A 341 10.46 4.96 17.88
C ILE A 341 9.27 4.11 18.33
N GLY A 342 8.04 4.54 18.03
CA GLY A 342 6.82 3.77 18.29
C GLY A 342 6.81 2.40 17.59
N ILE A 343 7.23 2.35 16.32
CA ILE A 343 7.37 1.12 15.54
C ILE A 343 8.37 0.16 16.21
N ALA A 344 9.56 0.64 16.59
CA ALA A 344 10.59 -0.18 17.21
C ALA A 344 10.15 -0.75 18.56
N ILE A 345 9.51 0.07 19.41
CA ILE A 345 8.96 -0.39 20.70
C ILE A 345 7.90 -1.46 20.46
N THR A 346 6.95 -1.20 19.57
CA THR A 346 5.85 -2.14 19.28
C THR A 346 6.35 -3.45 18.69
N ALA A 347 7.30 -3.39 17.75
CA ALA A 347 7.91 -4.57 17.14
C ALA A 347 8.68 -5.42 18.16
N THR A 348 9.36 -4.77 19.11
CA THR A 348 10.08 -5.46 20.20
C THR A 348 9.10 -6.10 21.19
N SER A 349 8.03 -5.40 21.57
CA SER A 349 6.98 -5.94 22.43
C SER A 349 6.25 -7.13 21.81
N LEU A 350 5.97 -7.05 20.50
CA LEU A 350 5.34 -8.14 19.74
C LEU A 350 6.26 -9.36 19.65
N ASN A 351 7.55 -9.18 19.37
CA ASN A 351 8.53 -10.27 19.37
C ASN A 351 8.63 -10.95 20.75
N PHE A 352 8.69 -10.15 21.82
CA PHE A 352 8.73 -10.66 23.19
C PHE A 352 7.48 -11.50 23.54
N LEU A 353 6.29 -11.02 23.16
CA LEU A 353 5.03 -11.74 23.36
C LEU A 353 5.01 -13.07 22.61
N LEU A 354 5.40 -13.07 21.33
CA LEU A 354 5.39 -14.26 20.49
C LEU A 354 6.39 -15.34 20.97
N ARG A 355 7.52 -14.94 21.55
CA ARG A 355 8.54 -15.88 22.09
C ARG A 355 8.15 -16.50 23.42
N ASN A 356 7.31 -15.85 24.21
CA ASN A 356 6.96 -16.30 25.55
C ASN A 356 5.45 -16.55 25.71
N PRO A 357 4.82 -17.36 24.85
CA PRO A 357 3.37 -17.53 24.86
C PRO A 357 2.88 -18.29 26.11
N LEU A 358 3.73 -19.11 26.73
CA LEU A 358 3.40 -19.92 27.90
C LEU A 358 3.34 -19.12 29.21
N ILE A 359 3.83 -17.88 29.23
CA ILE A 359 3.80 -17.02 30.42
C ILE A 359 2.40 -16.44 30.67
N PHE A 360 1.58 -16.35 29.61
CA PHE A 360 0.33 -15.61 29.64
C PHE A 360 -0.87 -16.47 29.26
N ASP A 361 -2.05 -16.11 29.76
CA ASP A 361 -3.31 -16.73 29.35
C ASP A 361 -3.57 -16.52 27.86
N ARG A 362 -4.13 -17.53 27.18
CA ARG A 362 -4.40 -17.47 25.73
C ARG A 362 -5.27 -16.26 25.34
N ILE A 363 -6.26 -15.92 26.16
CA ILE A 363 -7.12 -14.75 25.91
C ILE A 363 -6.32 -13.45 26.02
N PHE A 364 -5.40 -13.37 26.98
CA PHE A 364 -4.52 -12.21 27.12
C PHE A 364 -3.59 -12.05 25.91
N VAL A 365 -2.95 -13.16 25.48
CA VAL A 365 -2.09 -13.15 24.28
C VAL A 365 -2.85 -12.65 23.06
N LEU A 366 -4.09 -13.12 22.88
CA LEU A 366 -4.91 -12.70 21.75
C LEU A 366 -5.22 -11.20 21.78
N ILE A 367 -5.68 -10.68 22.93
CA ILE A 367 -5.99 -9.25 23.08
C ILE A 367 -4.71 -8.42 22.86
N ALA A 368 -3.58 -8.86 23.40
CA ALA A 368 -2.30 -8.20 23.23
C ALA A 368 -1.86 -8.15 21.75
N LEU A 369 -2.08 -9.22 20.97
CA LEU A 369 -1.82 -9.22 19.53
C LEU A 369 -2.66 -8.14 18.82
N PHE A 370 -3.98 -8.11 19.04
CA PHE A 370 -4.84 -7.08 18.45
C PHE A 370 -4.36 -5.67 18.82
N ILE A 371 -4.00 -5.44 20.08
CA ILE A 371 -3.47 -4.15 20.54
C ILE A 371 -2.17 -3.81 19.82
N PHE A 372 -1.18 -4.71 19.79
CA PHE A 372 0.12 -4.42 19.19
C PHE A 372 0.04 -4.23 17.68
N PHE A 373 -0.73 -5.03 16.94
CA PHE A 373 -0.96 -4.81 15.50
C PHE A 373 -1.70 -3.49 15.23
N THR A 374 -2.63 -3.10 16.11
CA THR A 374 -3.32 -1.80 16.03
C THR A 374 -2.35 -0.65 16.25
N ILE A 375 -1.51 -0.72 17.29
CA ILE A 375 -0.48 0.29 17.60
C ILE A 375 0.55 0.38 16.46
N LEU A 376 0.94 -0.76 15.88
CA LEU A 376 1.82 -0.79 14.72
C LEU A 376 1.22 -0.02 13.55
N GLY A 377 -0.06 -0.22 13.25
CA GLY A 377 -0.79 0.54 12.23
C GLY A 377 -0.84 2.03 12.52
N ILE A 378 -1.09 2.41 13.78
CA ILE A 378 -1.14 3.81 14.23
C ILE A 378 0.18 4.54 13.99
N PHE A 379 1.32 3.89 14.19
CA PHE A 379 2.63 4.51 13.98
C PHE A 379 3.13 4.39 12.54
N THR A 380 2.80 3.33 11.81
CA THR A 380 3.42 3.08 10.50
C THR A 380 2.65 3.68 9.34
N ILE A 381 1.31 3.61 9.35
CA ILE A 381 0.49 4.09 8.21
C ILE A 381 0.62 5.62 8.00
N PRO A 382 0.62 6.49 9.03
CA PRO A 382 0.77 7.93 8.82
C PRO A 382 2.12 8.34 8.21
N VAL A 383 3.17 7.53 8.41
CA VAL A 383 4.49 7.79 7.84
C VAL A 383 4.42 7.83 6.31
N PHE A 384 3.50 7.08 5.70
CA PHE A 384 3.34 7.01 4.24
C PHE A 384 3.03 8.39 3.61
N PRO A 385 1.88 9.04 3.86
CA PRO A 385 1.59 10.35 3.27
C PRO A 385 2.54 11.46 3.75
N ILE A 386 2.90 11.48 5.05
CA ILE A 386 3.73 12.54 5.63
C ILE A 386 5.14 12.52 5.03
N SER A 387 5.69 11.33 4.77
CA SER A 387 6.98 11.21 4.10
C SER A 387 6.91 11.54 2.62
N LEU A 388 5.79 11.32 1.93
CA LEU A 388 5.63 11.75 0.53
C LEU A 388 5.60 13.28 0.44
N GLU A 389 4.87 13.95 1.34
CA GLU A 389 4.89 15.42 1.43
C GLU A 389 6.28 15.96 1.74
N LEU A 390 6.96 15.39 2.73
CA LEU A 390 8.35 15.75 3.03
C LEU A 390 9.29 15.52 1.83
N GLY A 391 8.99 14.53 0.99
CA GLY A 391 9.80 14.16 -0.18
C GLY A 391 9.69 15.23 -1.24
N VAL A 392 8.47 15.63 -1.56
CA VAL A 392 8.17 16.75 -2.45
C VAL A 392 8.81 18.05 -1.92
N GLU A 393 8.67 18.29 -0.62
CA GLU A 393 9.17 19.47 0.08
C GLU A 393 10.71 19.60 0.01
N SER A 394 11.43 18.49 0.14
CA SER A 394 12.90 18.45 0.12
C SER A 394 13.50 18.41 -1.29
N THR A 395 12.70 18.10 -2.31
CA THR A 395 13.17 17.91 -3.69
C THR A 395 12.73 18.98 -4.67
N PHE A 396 12.02 20.01 -4.19
CA PHE A 396 11.67 21.17 -4.98
C PHE A 396 12.92 21.77 -5.69
N PRO A 397 12.86 22.09 -7.00
CA PRO A 397 11.67 22.21 -7.88
C PRO A 397 11.33 20.96 -8.72
N VAL A 398 11.78 19.77 -8.36
CA VAL A 398 11.43 18.53 -9.11
C VAL A 398 9.92 18.27 -9.07
N ALA A 399 9.37 17.74 -10.16
CA ALA A 399 7.95 17.40 -10.26
C ALA A 399 7.49 16.48 -9.12
N GLU A 400 6.37 16.84 -8.46
CA GLU A 400 5.86 16.13 -7.28
C GLU A 400 5.61 14.64 -7.53
N ALA A 401 5.09 14.32 -8.73
CA ALA A 401 4.83 12.95 -9.16
C ALA A 401 6.12 12.11 -9.30
N SER A 402 7.23 12.72 -9.71
CA SER A 402 8.52 12.02 -9.85
C SER A 402 9.13 11.73 -8.49
N SER A 403 9.13 12.71 -7.58
CA SER A 403 9.63 12.54 -6.21
C SER A 403 8.83 11.47 -5.45
N SER A 404 7.51 11.59 -5.46
CA SER A 404 6.62 10.65 -4.78
C SER A 404 6.65 9.25 -5.39
N GLY A 405 6.76 9.15 -6.72
CA GLY A 405 6.79 7.86 -7.38
C GLY A 405 8.10 7.09 -7.14
N ILE A 406 9.27 7.74 -7.06
CA ILE A 406 10.51 7.05 -6.65
C ILE A 406 10.38 6.53 -5.22
N LEU A 407 9.83 7.34 -4.31
CA LEU A 407 9.57 6.91 -2.92
C LEU A 407 8.73 5.63 -2.90
N VAL A 408 7.59 5.63 -3.60
CA VAL A 408 6.69 4.48 -3.71
C VAL A 408 7.39 3.25 -4.30
N ILE A 409 8.14 3.40 -5.40
CA ILE A 409 8.86 2.29 -6.06
C ILE A 409 9.87 1.68 -5.11
N ALA A 410 10.67 2.50 -4.43
CA ALA A 410 11.63 2.02 -3.46
C ALA A 410 10.95 1.36 -2.25
N GLY A 411 9.77 1.84 -1.86
CA GLY A 411 8.94 1.19 -0.84
C GLY A 411 8.45 -0.19 -1.27
N GLN A 412 7.98 -0.35 -2.50
CA GLN A 412 7.59 -1.65 -3.04
C GLN A 412 8.79 -2.61 -3.11
N LEU A 413 9.96 -2.11 -3.51
CA LEU A 413 11.18 -2.92 -3.54
C LEU A 413 11.60 -3.37 -2.14
N GLN A 414 11.54 -2.49 -1.14
CA GLN A 414 11.87 -2.85 0.24
C GLN A 414 10.85 -3.82 0.84
N LEU A 415 9.56 -3.65 0.51
CA LEU A 415 8.50 -4.59 0.89
C LEU A 415 8.73 -5.96 0.27
N PHE A 416 9.07 -6.03 -1.02
CA PHE A 416 9.48 -7.27 -1.71
C PHE A 416 10.61 -7.98 -0.98
N LEU A 417 11.72 -7.27 -0.75
CA LEU A 417 12.91 -7.86 -0.11
C LEU A 417 12.61 -8.35 1.32
N LEU A 418 11.87 -7.56 2.11
CA LEU A 418 11.55 -7.93 3.49
C LEU A 418 10.58 -9.12 3.54
N THR A 419 9.49 -9.09 2.77
CA THR A 419 8.53 -10.20 2.74
C THR A 419 9.17 -11.49 2.20
N PHE A 420 9.96 -11.41 1.12
CA PHE A 420 10.68 -12.57 0.58
C PHE A 420 11.65 -13.17 1.60
N THR A 421 12.39 -12.32 2.33
CA THR A 421 13.31 -12.77 3.38
C THR A 421 12.56 -13.43 4.53
N MET A 422 11.47 -12.82 5.01
CA MET A 422 10.64 -13.41 6.07
C MET A 422 10.05 -14.76 5.66
N HIS A 423 9.51 -14.87 4.44
CA HIS A 423 8.99 -16.12 3.90
C HIS A 423 10.09 -17.20 3.78
N SER A 424 11.27 -16.82 3.29
CA SER A 424 12.41 -17.73 3.18
C SER A 424 12.87 -18.26 4.54
N LEU A 425 12.95 -17.38 5.55
CA LEU A 425 13.34 -17.76 6.92
C LEU A 425 12.29 -18.67 7.59
N GLU A 426 11.01 -18.46 7.28
CA GLU A 426 9.92 -19.27 7.80
C GLU A 426 9.95 -20.72 7.28
N SER A 427 10.37 -20.94 6.03
CA SER A 427 10.44 -22.26 5.40
C SER A 427 11.40 -23.26 6.08
N VAL A 428 12.30 -22.77 6.94
CA VAL A 428 13.33 -23.58 7.64
C VAL A 428 12.87 -23.99 9.06
N GLU A 429 11.55 -23.96 9.35
CA GLU A 429 10.93 -24.15 10.70
C GLU A 429 11.24 -23.05 11.73
N TRP A 430 11.93 -21.97 11.32
CA TRP A 430 12.42 -20.93 12.23
C TRP A 430 11.55 -19.67 12.18
N ILE A 431 10.23 -19.81 12.38
CA ILE A 431 9.28 -18.66 12.39
C ILE A 431 9.74 -17.52 13.31
N TYR A 432 10.36 -17.87 14.45
CA TYR A 432 10.90 -16.89 15.39
C TYR A 432 12.07 -16.09 14.84
N VAL A 433 12.88 -16.66 13.94
CA VAL A 433 14.00 -15.93 13.32
C VAL A 433 13.52 -14.99 12.23
N ALA A 434 12.45 -15.33 11.51
CA ALA A 434 11.78 -14.37 10.62
C ALA A 434 11.28 -13.14 11.41
N ILE A 435 10.69 -13.36 12.59
CA ILE A 435 10.20 -12.29 13.46
C ILE A 435 11.37 -11.50 14.07
N ASP A 436 12.45 -12.15 14.49
CA ASP A 436 13.65 -11.44 14.99
C ASP A 436 14.25 -10.55 13.91
N PHE A 437 14.36 -11.04 12.68
CA PHE A 437 14.86 -10.28 11.55
C PHE A 437 13.98 -9.05 11.27
N TRP A 438 12.66 -9.22 11.32
CA TRP A 438 11.69 -8.14 11.17
C TRP A 438 11.82 -7.11 12.30
N THR A 439 11.92 -7.55 13.55
CA THR A 439 12.11 -6.67 14.71
C THR A 439 13.45 -5.95 14.67
N LEU A 440 14.53 -6.63 14.27
CA LEU A 440 15.84 -6.02 14.08
C LEU A 440 15.77 -4.94 13.00
N SER A 441 15.07 -5.21 11.90
CA SER A 441 14.85 -4.23 10.83
C SER A 441 14.08 -3.00 11.34
N ALA A 442 13.09 -3.19 12.21
CA ALA A 442 12.35 -2.08 12.84
C ALA A 442 13.25 -1.21 13.75
N VAL A 443 14.07 -1.85 14.59
CA VAL A 443 15.00 -1.14 15.50
C VAL A 443 16.09 -0.41 14.71
N LEU A 444 16.70 -1.07 13.73
CA LEU A 444 17.71 -0.46 12.86
C LEU A 444 17.11 0.67 12.03
N GLY A 445 15.89 0.51 11.52
CA GLY A 445 15.14 1.55 10.82
C GLY A 445 14.92 2.79 11.70
N ALA A 446 14.58 2.60 12.98
CA ALA A 446 14.41 3.70 13.92
C ALA A 446 15.73 4.43 14.23
N ILE A 447 16.82 3.69 14.47
CA ILE A 447 18.16 4.26 14.67
C ILE A 447 18.59 5.04 13.42
N PHE A 448 18.42 4.44 12.25
CA PHE A 448 18.77 5.04 10.95
C PHE A 448 17.98 6.33 10.71
N ALA A 449 16.65 6.30 10.89
CA ALA A 449 15.80 7.47 10.75
C ALA A 449 16.17 8.58 11.75
N PHE A 450 16.45 8.22 13.00
CA PHE A 450 16.80 9.21 14.02
C PHE A 450 18.13 9.93 13.73
N LEU A 451 19.16 9.18 13.33
CA LEU A 451 20.51 9.70 13.10
C LEU A 451 20.64 10.47 11.78
N LEU A 452 20.09 9.92 10.69
CA LEU A 452 20.40 10.35 9.33
C LEU A 452 19.30 11.19 8.68
N LEU A 453 18.05 11.10 9.14
CA LEU A 453 16.96 11.89 8.55
C LEU A 453 17.04 13.35 9.01
N ARG A 454 17.62 14.18 8.12
CA ARG A 454 17.79 15.63 8.27
C ARG A 454 17.35 16.35 6.98
N PRO A 455 16.04 16.37 6.69
CA PRO A 455 15.51 17.04 5.50
C PRO A 455 15.63 18.56 5.60
N ARG A 456 15.79 19.21 4.44
CA ARG A 456 15.65 20.66 4.28
C ARG A 456 14.29 20.97 3.63
N TYR A 457 13.66 22.06 4.06
CA TYR A 457 12.31 22.44 3.64
C TYR A 457 12.37 23.47 2.51
N ASN A 458 12.80 23.02 1.32
CA ASN A 458 13.15 23.93 0.22
C ASN A 458 11.93 24.67 -0.36
N ARG A 459 10.76 24.02 -0.40
CA ARG A 459 9.54 24.62 -0.96
C ARG A 459 8.90 25.64 -0.02
N LEU A 460 8.81 25.35 1.28
CA LEU A 460 8.34 26.27 2.32
C LEU A 460 9.22 27.51 2.40
N GLU A 461 10.54 27.35 2.24
CA GLU A 461 11.47 28.48 2.13
C GLU A 461 11.18 29.32 0.88
N TYR A 462 10.95 28.68 -0.27
CA TYR A 462 10.57 29.37 -1.50
C TYR A 462 9.25 30.14 -1.39
N GLU A 463 8.18 29.50 -0.91
CA GLU A 463 6.87 30.12 -0.76
C GLU A 463 6.87 31.29 0.24
N ARG A 464 7.69 31.20 1.30
CA ARG A 464 7.89 32.30 2.25
C ARG A 464 8.58 33.49 1.56
N ASN A 465 9.59 33.25 0.74
CA ASN A 465 10.30 34.30 0.02
C ASN A 465 9.39 35.02 -0.98
N VAL A 466 8.51 34.30 -1.68
CA VAL A 466 7.50 34.88 -2.59
C VAL A 466 6.51 35.76 -1.82
N LYS A 467 5.99 35.31 -0.67
CA LYS A 467 5.05 36.10 0.15
C LYS A 467 5.66 37.39 0.70
N ILE A 468 6.97 37.41 0.95
CA ILE A 468 7.70 38.61 1.38
C ILE A 468 7.93 39.59 0.23
N GLN A 469 7.97 39.13 -1.02
CA GLN A 469 8.14 40.01 -2.19
C GLN A 469 6.83 40.66 -2.66
N ILE A 470 5.69 40.04 -2.35
CA ILE A 470 4.35 40.51 -2.75
C ILE A 470 3.74 41.48 -1.72
N ASN A 471 4.18 41.42 -0.45
CA ASN A 471 3.81 42.36 0.62
C ASN A 471 4.88 43.44 0.77
#